data_AF-A0A8H3FTW5-F1
#
_entry.id   AF-A0A8H3FTW5-F1
#
_cell.length_a   1.000
_cell.length_b   1.000
_cell.length_c   1.000
_cell.angle_alpha   90.00
_cell.angle_beta   90.00
_cell.angle_gamma   90.00
#
_symmetry.space_group_name_H-M   'P 1'
#
loop_
_entity.id
_entity.type
_entity.pdbx_description
1 polymer ?
#
loop_
_entity_poly.entity_id
_entity_poly.type
_entity_poly.pdbx_seq_one_letter_code
_entity_poly.pdbx_strand_id
1 'polypeptide(L)'
;MVMAATEHTNQLVLVSYPLHTAKETRDQVLLDLPASIKVVFVIGNRDEMCDLERLEEVRRKMKCRTWRVVVQNADHGMNVKPKAGTLEVGRKTGVAVAMWLKASDVSLREGTICWNADKETAQWSGWSTGDAGPETSADAQPSKPTAKETSGEKRKTRSTDVHDREDATATRSRKGGKLAG
;
A
#
# COMPACT_ATOMS: atom_id res chain seq x y z
N MET A 1 -23.42 -7.21 -2.61
CA MET A 1 -22.50 -6.96 -1.49
C MET A 1 -21.98 -8.31 -1.00
N VAL A 2 -20.70 -8.61 -1.23
CA VAL A 2 -20.00 -9.70 -0.54
C VAL A 2 -18.87 -9.05 0.24
N MET A 3 -19.04 -8.95 1.55
CA MET A 3 -17.98 -8.62 2.49
C MET A 3 -17.67 -9.92 3.24
N ALA A 4 -16.53 -10.52 2.92
CA ALA A 4 -15.94 -11.57 3.75
C ALA A 4 -14.56 -11.08 4.17
N ALA A 5 -14.50 -10.45 5.35
CA ALA A 5 -13.25 -10.17 6.02
C ALA A 5 -13.22 -11.00 7.30
N THR A 6 -12.38 -12.04 7.30
CA THR A 6 -11.99 -12.77 8.52
C THR A 6 -10.80 -12.04 9.15
N GLU A 7 -10.42 -12.37 10.38
CA GLU A 7 -9.23 -11.79 11.03
C GLU A 7 -7.90 -12.02 10.26
N HIS A 8 -7.92 -12.80 9.18
CA HIS A 8 -6.79 -13.07 8.29
C HIS A 8 -6.92 -12.48 6.88
N THR A 9 -7.95 -11.67 6.62
CA THR A 9 -8.17 -11.10 5.29
C THR A 9 -7.23 -9.92 5.07
N ASN A 10 -6.26 -10.06 4.15
CA ASN A 10 -5.32 -8.99 3.80
C ASN A 10 -5.70 -8.26 2.50
N GLN A 11 -6.76 -8.70 1.81
CA GLN A 11 -7.16 -8.22 0.49
C GLN A 11 -8.69 -8.13 0.39
N LEU A 12 -9.22 -7.02 -0.12
CA LEU A 12 -10.65 -6.77 -0.33
C LEU A 12 -10.92 -6.45 -1.80
N VAL A 13 -11.98 -7.06 -2.35
CA VAL A 13 -12.52 -6.73 -3.67
C VAL A 13 -13.87 -6.08 -3.48
N LEU A 14 -13.99 -4.81 -3.84
CA LEU A 14 -15.21 -4.02 -3.70
C LEU A 14 -15.79 -3.73 -5.07
N VAL A 15 -16.83 -4.49 -5.45
CA VAL A 15 -17.55 -4.32 -6.72
C VAL A 15 -18.80 -3.49 -6.49
N SER A 16 -18.98 -2.42 -7.27
CA SER A 16 -20.13 -1.51 -7.16
C SER A 16 -20.39 -1.05 -5.72
N TYR A 17 -19.34 -0.58 -5.03
CA TYR A 17 -19.48 -0.15 -3.64
C TYR A 17 -20.42 1.06 -3.57
N PRO A 18 -21.55 1.02 -2.85
CA PRO A 18 -22.48 2.14 -2.78
C PRO A 18 -21.93 3.20 -1.83
N LEU A 19 -20.91 3.92 -2.31
CA LEU A 19 -20.16 4.94 -1.57
C LEU A 19 -21.09 6.02 -1.03
N HIS A 20 -22.11 6.37 -1.79
CA HIS A 20 -23.12 7.30 -1.35
C HIS A 20 -24.51 6.90 -1.86
N THR A 21 -25.50 7.37 -1.14
CA THR A 21 -26.91 7.30 -1.52
C THR A 21 -27.51 8.69 -1.32
N ALA A 22 -28.80 8.86 -1.64
CA ALA A 22 -29.50 10.11 -1.35
C ALA A 22 -29.54 10.48 0.15
N LYS A 23 -29.27 9.53 1.07
CA LYS A 23 -29.40 9.73 2.52
C LYS A 23 -28.08 9.79 3.27
N GLU A 24 -27.04 9.13 2.77
CA GLU A 24 -25.78 8.95 3.51
C GLU A 24 -24.59 8.70 2.59
N THR A 25 -23.40 9.00 3.11
CA THR A 25 -22.10 8.62 2.55
C THR A 25 -21.47 7.56 3.45
N ARG A 26 -20.87 6.53 2.85
CA ARG A 26 -20.30 5.36 3.52
C ARG A 26 -18.78 5.31 3.37
N ASP A 27 -18.11 6.44 3.52
CA ASP A 27 -16.66 6.55 3.41
C ASP A 27 -15.95 6.13 4.71
N GLN A 28 -16.55 6.38 5.88
CA GLN A 28 -15.92 6.08 7.17
C GLN A 28 -15.47 4.61 7.30
N VAL A 29 -16.29 3.66 6.82
CA VAL A 29 -15.94 2.23 6.79
C VAL A 29 -14.67 1.96 5.96
N LEU A 30 -14.44 2.72 4.89
CA LEU A 30 -13.24 2.62 4.06
C LEU A 30 -12.04 3.30 4.73
N LEU A 31 -12.25 4.42 5.41
CA LEU A 31 -11.22 5.18 6.12
C LEU A 31 -10.68 4.44 7.36
N ASP A 32 -11.53 3.62 7.98
CA ASP A 32 -11.18 2.81 9.15
C ASP A 32 -10.45 1.52 8.80
N LEU A 33 -10.34 1.16 7.51
CA LEU A 33 -9.58 -0.03 7.09
C LEU A 33 -8.10 0.08 7.52
N PRO A 34 -7.53 -0.98 8.11
CA PRO A 34 -6.13 -0.97 8.53
C PRO A 34 -5.18 -0.93 7.33
N ALA A 35 -4.00 -0.32 7.52
CA ALA A 35 -3.00 -0.16 6.47
C ALA A 35 -2.48 -1.49 5.87
N SER A 36 -2.61 -2.60 6.62
CA SER A 36 -2.23 -3.95 6.18
C SER A 36 -3.15 -4.51 5.10
N ILE A 37 -4.34 -3.94 4.90
CA ILE A 37 -5.30 -4.36 3.88
C ILE A 37 -4.92 -3.77 2.53
N LYS A 38 -5.18 -4.52 1.46
CA LYS A 38 -5.15 -4.04 0.07
C LYS A 38 -6.56 -4.05 -0.48
N VAL A 39 -7.00 -2.99 -1.13
CA VAL A 39 -8.37 -2.88 -1.65
C VAL A 39 -8.35 -2.67 -3.16
N VAL A 40 -9.07 -3.47 -3.92
CA VAL A 40 -9.39 -3.17 -5.32
C VAL A 40 -10.85 -2.78 -5.45
N PHE A 41 -11.09 -1.60 -6.02
CA PHE A 41 -12.42 -1.13 -6.40
C PHE A 41 -12.69 -1.52 -7.84
N VAL A 42 -13.87 -2.10 -8.11
CA VAL A 42 -14.37 -2.36 -9.46
C VAL A 42 -15.65 -1.57 -9.64
N ILE A 43 -15.58 -0.50 -10.41
CA ILE A 43 -16.63 0.53 -10.46
C ILE A 43 -16.94 0.88 -11.91
N GLY A 44 -18.22 1.06 -12.21
CA GLY A 44 -18.66 1.56 -13.50
C GLY A 44 -18.52 3.07 -13.56
N ASN A 45 -18.11 3.65 -14.69
CA ASN A 45 -18.05 5.11 -14.81
C ASN A 45 -19.43 5.79 -14.88
N ARG A 46 -20.53 5.01 -14.92
CA ARG A 46 -21.92 5.48 -14.79
C ARG A 46 -22.58 4.95 -13.51
N ASP A 47 -21.79 4.56 -12.51
CA ASP A 47 -22.30 4.16 -11.21
C ASP A 47 -22.69 5.40 -10.39
N GLU A 48 -23.99 5.68 -10.32
CA GLU A 48 -24.52 6.84 -9.60
C GLU A 48 -24.37 6.74 -8.08
N MET A 49 -24.07 5.56 -7.53
CA MET A 49 -23.81 5.40 -6.10
C MET A 49 -22.32 5.48 -5.76
N CYS A 50 -21.45 5.54 -6.79
CA CYS A 50 -20.00 5.57 -6.64
C CYS A 50 -19.35 6.28 -7.82
N ASP A 51 -19.54 7.59 -7.90
CA ASP A 51 -18.86 8.38 -8.92
C ASP A 51 -17.34 8.38 -8.69
N LEU A 52 -16.60 8.47 -9.80
CA LEU A 52 -15.16 8.26 -9.80
C LEU A 52 -14.40 9.36 -9.05
N GLU A 53 -14.91 10.59 -9.04
CA GLU A 53 -14.27 11.74 -8.38
C GLU A 53 -14.35 11.60 -6.87
N ARG A 54 -15.54 11.35 -6.31
CA ARG A 54 -15.70 11.11 -4.87
C ARG A 54 -14.95 9.88 -4.40
N LEU A 55 -14.96 8.81 -5.19
CA LEU A 55 -14.17 7.63 -4.86
C LEU A 55 -12.68 7.97 -4.80
N GLU A 56 -12.17 8.76 -5.74
CA GLU A 56 -10.77 9.18 -5.73
C GLU A 56 -10.43 10.03 -4.49
N GLU A 57 -11.32 10.95 -4.10
CA GLU A 57 -11.16 11.71 -2.85
C GLU A 57 -11.04 10.82 -1.62
N VAL A 58 -11.87 9.78 -1.52
CA VAL A 58 -11.82 8.82 -0.42
C VAL A 58 -10.55 7.98 -0.49
N ARG A 59 -10.18 7.46 -1.68
CA ARG A 59 -8.97 6.67 -1.89
C ARG A 59 -7.70 7.39 -1.46
N ARG A 60 -7.62 8.71 -1.66
CA ARG A 60 -6.48 9.53 -1.20
C ARG A 60 -6.38 9.65 0.32
N LYS A 61 -7.50 9.50 1.03
CA LYS A 61 -7.59 9.58 2.50
C LYS A 61 -7.44 8.22 3.19
N MET A 62 -7.66 7.13 2.46
CA MET A 62 -7.54 5.77 3.00
C MET A 62 -6.09 5.46 3.43
N LYS A 63 -5.95 4.79 4.57
CA LYS A 63 -4.65 4.32 5.09
C LYS A 63 -4.11 3.12 4.30
N CYS A 64 -5.02 2.26 3.85
CA CYS A 64 -4.71 1.07 3.08
C CYS A 64 -4.39 1.41 1.62
N ARG A 65 -3.60 0.56 0.98
CA ARG A 65 -3.30 0.72 -0.45
C ARG A 65 -4.50 0.33 -1.31
N THR A 66 -4.81 1.16 -2.31
CA THR A 66 -6.01 0.99 -3.14
C THR A 66 -5.69 0.88 -4.64
N TRP A 67 -6.43 0.03 -5.34
CA TRP A 67 -6.44 -0.15 -6.79
C TRP A 67 -7.83 0.14 -7.32
N ARG A 68 -7.95 0.48 -8.60
CA ARG A 68 -9.24 0.70 -9.25
C ARG A 68 -9.26 0.12 -10.66
N VAL A 69 -10.32 -0.63 -10.95
CA VAL A 69 -10.73 -1.05 -12.28
C VAL A 69 -11.99 -0.26 -12.63
N VAL A 70 -11.92 0.57 -13.68
CA VAL A 70 -13.07 1.27 -14.22
C VAL A 70 -13.69 0.45 -15.34
N VAL A 71 -14.96 0.11 -15.22
CA VAL A 71 -15.73 -0.52 -16.29
C VAL A 71 -16.46 0.57 -17.07
N GLN A 72 -16.01 0.81 -18.29
CA GLN A 72 -16.57 1.85 -19.16
C GLN A 72 -18.01 1.51 -19.51
N ASN A 73 -18.88 2.52 -19.41
CA ASN A 73 -20.29 2.42 -19.70
C ASN A 73 -21.02 1.38 -18.85
N ALA A 74 -20.54 1.08 -17.65
CA ALA A 74 -21.24 0.24 -16.69
C ALA A 74 -22.03 1.08 -15.67
N ASP A 75 -23.25 0.65 -15.37
CA ASP A 75 -24.06 1.18 -14.27
C ASP A 75 -23.72 0.49 -12.93
N HIS A 76 -24.43 0.84 -11.85
CA HIS A 76 -24.25 0.23 -10.53
C HIS A 76 -24.41 -1.29 -10.53
N GLY A 77 -25.27 -1.84 -11.39
CA GLY A 77 -25.44 -3.28 -11.55
C GLY A 77 -24.34 -3.95 -12.38
N MET A 78 -23.28 -3.21 -12.73
CA MET A 78 -22.23 -3.59 -13.69
C MET A 78 -22.78 -3.94 -15.08
N ASN A 79 -23.95 -3.39 -15.46
CA ASN A 79 -24.51 -3.64 -16.79
C ASN A 79 -23.91 -2.68 -17.81
N VAL A 80 -23.49 -3.23 -18.96
CA VAL A 80 -23.09 -2.45 -20.14
C VAL A 80 -24.17 -2.52 -21.22
N LYS A 81 -24.08 -1.62 -22.21
CA LYS A 81 -24.97 -1.62 -23.38
C LYS A 81 -24.19 -2.06 -24.63
N PRO A 82 -24.75 -2.96 -25.46
CA PRO A 82 -25.96 -3.76 -25.22
C PRO A 82 -25.79 -4.76 -24.07
N LYS A 83 -26.90 -5.21 -23.47
CA LYS A 83 -26.91 -6.10 -22.29
C LYS A 83 -26.16 -7.43 -22.52
N ALA A 84 -26.05 -7.88 -23.77
CA ALA A 84 -25.26 -9.05 -24.14
C ALA A 84 -23.78 -8.93 -23.72
N GLY A 85 -23.21 -7.71 -23.71
CA GLY A 85 -21.82 -7.48 -23.32
C GLY A 85 -21.55 -7.64 -21.82
N THR A 86 -22.58 -7.59 -20.96
CA THR A 86 -22.43 -7.63 -19.50
C THR A 86 -21.71 -8.89 -19.02
N LEU A 87 -22.01 -10.05 -19.60
CA LEU A 87 -21.38 -11.31 -19.19
C LEU A 87 -19.88 -11.33 -19.49
N GLU A 88 -19.49 -10.94 -20.71
CA GLU A 88 -18.10 -10.96 -21.14
C GLU A 88 -17.27 -9.89 -20.42
N VAL A 89 -17.86 -8.71 -20.17
CA VAL A 89 -17.27 -7.68 -19.31
C VAL A 89 -17.06 -8.22 -17.89
N GLY A 90 -18.07 -8.84 -17.28
CA GLY A 90 -17.95 -9.45 -15.96
C GLY A 90 -16.86 -10.51 -15.89
N ARG A 91 -16.74 -11.36 -16.93
CA ARG A 91 -15.65 -12.35 -17.04
C ARG A 91 -14.28 -11.68 -17.12
N LYS A 92 -14.15 -10.63 -17.95
CA LYS A 92 -12.90 -9.86 -18.08
C LYS A 92 -12.51 -9.18 -16.76
N THR A 93 -13.49 -8.65 -16.04
CA THR A 93 -13.32 -8.07 -14.70
C THR A 93 -12.78 -9.10 -13.72
N GLY A 94 -13.36 -10.31 -13.70
CA GLY A 94 -12.85 -11.42 -12.88
C GLY A 94 -11.39 -11.76 -13.20
N VAL A 95 -11.01 -11.77 -14.48
CA VAL A 95 -9.61 -11.98 -14.89
C VAL A 95 -8.70 -10.87 -14.40
N ALA A 96 -9.08 -9.60 -14.56
CA ALA A 96 -8.28 -8.46 -14.11
C ALA A 96 -8.06 -8.48 -12.58
N VAL A 97 -9.11 -8.77 -11.82
CA VAL A 97 -9.04 -8.91 -10.36
C VAL A 97 -8.18 -10.12 -9.97
N ALA A 98 -8.32 -11.26 -10.65
CA ALA A 98 -7.49 -12.44 -10.39
C ALA A 98 -6.00 -12.20 -10.67
N MET A 99 -5.68 -11.36 -11.67
CA MET A 99 -4.31 -10.91 -11.90
C MET A 99 -3.81 -10.02 -10.76
N TRP A 100 -4.63 -9.10 -10.26
CA TRP A 100 -4.29 -8.26 -9.10
C TRP A 100 -4.00 -9.07 -7.85
N LEU A 101 -4.81 -10.10 -7.56
CA LEU A 101 -4.60 -11.00 -6.41
C LEU A 101 -3.21 -11.67 -6.44
N LYS A 102 -2.63 -11.85 -7.63
CA LYS A 102 -1.33 -12.47 -7.86
C LYS A 102 -0.19 -11.47 -8.08
N ALA A 103 -0.50 -10.19 -8.28
CA ALA A 103 0.47 -9.19 -8.67
C ALA A 103 1.38 -8.80 -7.50
N SER A 104 2.68 -8.69 -7.77
CA SER A 104 3.68 -8.18 -6.84
C SER A 104 3.99 -6.70 -7.03
N ASP A 105 3.72 -6.15 -8.22
CA ASP A 105 3.97 -4.75 -8.53
C ASP A 105 2.87 -3.87 -7.93
N VAL A 106 3.23 -3.15 -6.88
CA VAL A 106 2.31 -2.27 -6.13
C VAL A 106 2.17 -0.87 -6.73
N SER A 107 2.91 -0.56 -7.81
CA SER A 107 2.87 0.73 -8.51
C SER A 107 1.76 0.79 -9.55
N LEU A 108 1.38 -0.36 -10.13
CA LEU A 108 0.32 -0.45 -11.13
C LEU A 108 -1.05 -0.55 -10.43
N ARG A 109 -1.79 0.56 -10.41
CA ARG A 109 -2.96 0.76 -9.55
C ARG A 109 -4.26 1.02 -10.27
N GLU A 110 -4.20 1.31 -11.56
CA GLU A 110 -5.37 1.67 -12.36
C GLU A 110 -5.52 0.73 -13.54
N GLY A 111 -6.75 0.55 -14.01
CA GLY A 111 -7.01 -0.05 -15.30
C GLY A 111 -8.46 0.10 -15.70
N THR A 112 -8.73 -0.17 -16.97
CA THR A 112 -10.03 0.06 -17.60
C THR A 112 -10.47 -1.16 -18.39
N ILE A 113 -11.74 -1.53 -18.24
CA ILE A 113 -12.42 -2.51 -19.08
C ILE A 113 -13.45 -1.80 -19.94
N CYS A 114 -13.48 -2.08 -21.24
CA CYS A 114 -14.51 -1.59 -22.13
C CYS A 114 -15.12 -2.73 -22.95
N TRP A 115 -16.42 -2.58 -23.25
CA TRP A 115 -17.10 -3.43 -24.21
C TRP A 115 -16.87 -2.87 -25.62
N ASN A 116 -16.38 -3.70 -26.54
CA ASN A 116 -16.30 -3.41 -27.96
C ASN A 116 -17.48 -4.09 -28.66
N ALA A 117 -18.46 -3.28 -29.10
CA ALA A 117 -19.67 -3.80 -29.74
C ALA A 117 -19.40 -4.41 -31.11
N ASP A 118 -18.50 -3.83 -31.91
CA ASP A 118 -18.19 -4.31 -33.26
C ASP A 118 -17.54 -5.70 -33.25
N LYS A 119 -16.73 -5.96 -32.21
CA LYS A 119 -16.01 -7.22 -32.03
C LYS A 119 -16.68 -8.15 -31.03
N GLU A 120 -17.81 -7.76 -30.47
CA GLU A 120 -18.53 -8.46 -29.39
C GLU A 120 -17.60 -8.99 -28.28
N THR A 121 -16.63 -8.17 -27.86
CA THR A 121 -15.60 -8.60 -26.90
C THR A 121 -15.31 -7.53 -25.86
N ALA A 122 -14.98 -7.95 -24.64
CA ALA A 122 -14.44 -7.07 -23.62
C ALA A 122 -12.92 -6.91 -23.76
N GLN A 123 -12.45 -5.67 -23.69
CA GLN A 123 -11.04 -5.31 -23.74
C GLN A 123 -10.58 -4.85 -22.36
N TRP A 124 -9.37 -5.26 -21.98
CA TRP A 124 -8.70 -4.87 -20.74
C TRP A 124 -7.47 -4.04 -21.09
N SER A 125 -7.32 -2.86 -20.48
CA SER A 125 -6.19 -1.96 -20.75
C SER A 125 -4.85 -2.47 -20.22
N GLY A 126 -4.86 -3.48 -19.34
CA GLY A 126 -3.73 -3.75 -18.46
C GLY A 126 -3.76 -2.84 -17.24
N TRP A 127 -2.94 -3.20 -16.24
CA TRP A 127 -2.68 -2.35 -15.10
C TRP A 127 -1.67 -1.26 -15.48
N SER A 128 -1.95 -0.02 -15.13
CA SER A 128 -1.08 1.14 -15.32
C SER A 128 -0.76 1.80 -13.99
N THR A 129 0.29 2.62 -13.98
CA THR A 129 0.58 3.49 -12.84
C THR A 129 -0.62 4.39 -12.56
N GLY A 130 -1.07 4.41 -11.31
CA GLY A 130 -2.07 5.38 -10.86
C GLY A 130 -1.41 6.66 -10.37
N ASP A 131 -2.20 7.73 -10.23
CA ASP A 131 -1.75 8.90 -9.46
C ASP A 131 -1.41 8.43 -8.05
N ALA A 132 -0.14 8.58 -7.68
CA ALA A 132 0.40 8.09 -6.43
C ALA A 132 -0.21 8.88 -5.26
N GLY A 133 -1.29 8.35 -4.67
CA GLY A 133 -1.70 8.74 -3.31
C GLY A 133 -0.51 8.52 -2.33
N PRO A 134 -0.45 9.30 -1.24
CA PRO A 134 0.78 9.48 -0.46
C PRO A 134 1.35 8.16 0.00
N GLU A 135 2.64 8.00 -0.29
CA GLU A 135 3.43 6.86 0.12
C GLU A 135 3.63 6.95 1.63
N THR A 136 2.84 6.22 2.40
CA THR A 136 3.10 6.05 3.84
C THR A 136 4.36 5.20 3.99
N SER A 137 5.48 5.90 4.07
CA SER A 137 6.80 5.38 4.39
C SER A 137 6.80 4.95 5.87
N ALA A 138 6.37 3.71 6.12
CA ALA A 138 6.39 3.09 7.44
C ALA A 138 7.67 2.28 7.72
N ASP A 139 8.68 2.29 6.83
CA ASP A 139 9.94 1.55 7.00
C ASP A 139 11.18 2.47 6.94
N ALA A 140 11.13 3.60 7.63
CA ALA A 140 12.34 4.37 7.94
C ALA A 140 12.75 4.10 9.39
N GLN A 141 13.66 3.13 9.59
CA GLN A 141 14.42 3.04 10.84
C GLN A 141 15.25 4.32 11.03
N PRO A 142 15.27 4.93 12.23
CA PRO A 142 16.09 6.11 12.48
C PRO A 142 17.57 5.72 12.57
N SER A 143 18.36 6.07 11.54
CA SER A 143 19.82 6.07 11.61
C SER A 143 20.30 7.20 12.53
N LYS A 144 21.04 6.83 13.58
CA LYS A 144 21.72 7.73 14.52
C LYS A 144 22.55 8.81 13.80
N PRO A 145 22.59 10.06 14.30
CA PRO A 145 23.43 11.10 13.71
C PRO A 145 24.90 10.86 14.06
N THR A 146 25.72 10.60 13.06
CA THR A 146 27.18 10.64 13.15
C THR A 146 27.64 12.11 13.11
N ALA A 147 28.33 12.52 14.16
CA ALA A 147 29.01 13.80 14.26
C ALA A 147 30.04 13.95 13.12
N LYS A 148 29.99 15.08 12.40
CA LYS A 148 31.07 15.52 11.51
C LYS A 148 32.02 16.39 12.33
N GLU A 149 33.19 15.84 12.63
CA GLU A 149 34.37 16.59 13.06
C GLU A 149 34.81 17.55 11.96
N THR A 150 34.96 18.81 12.35
CA THR A 150 35.62 19.86 11.59
C THR A 150 37.13 19.72 11.71
N SER A 151 37.79 19.43 10.59
CA SER A 151 39.24 19.56 10.42
C SER A 151 39.62 21.03 10.30
N GLY A 152 40.43 21.52 11.24
CA GLY A 152 40.95 22.89 11.31
C GLY A 152 42.29 22.93 12.01
N GLU A 153 43.34 22.91 11.20
CA GLU A 153 44.77 22.92 11.50
C GLU A 153 45.28 24.19 12.22
N LYS A 154 46.11 24.05 13.28
CA LYS A 154 47.54 24.50 13.34
C LYS A 154 48.21 24.37 14.72
N ARG A 155 49.48 23.91 14.67
CA ARG A 155 50.52 23.82 15.71
C ARG A 155 50.79 25.12 16.50
N LYS A 156 51.10 24.99 17.80
CA LYS A 156 52.26 25.66 18.46
C LYS A 156 52.64 25.08 19.84
N THR A 157 53.81 24.42 19.87
CA THR A 157 54.94 24.44 20.86
C THR A 157 54.79 24.47 22.39
N ARG A 158 55.62 23.60 23.02
CA ARG A 158 56.35 23.71 24.33
C ARG A 158 55.49 23.66 25.61
N SER A 159 55.87 23.08 26.75
CA SER A 159 57.08 22.45 27.32
C SER A 159 56.69 21.89 28.71
N THR A 160 57.43 20.86 29.21
CA THR A 160 57.67 20.51 30.65
C THR A 160 56.45 20.12 31.52
N ASP A 161 56.44 19.19 32.49
CA ASP A 161 57.41 18.44 33.31
C ASP A 161 56.70 17.13 33.75
N VAL A 162 57.35 15.96 33.71
CA VAL A 162 57.82 15.18 34.88
C VAL A 162 56.87 15.22 36.09
N HIS A 163 56.24 14.09 36.41
CA HIS A 163 56.22 13.55 37.77
C HIS A 163 55.98 12.03 37.77
N ASP A 164 56.62 11.46 38.76
CA ASP A 164 57.06 10.08 38.96
C ASP A 164 56.02 9.25 39.75
N ARG A 165 56.36 7.96 39.95
CA ARG A 165 55.84 6.99 40.95
C ARG A 165 54.57 6.20 40.61
N GLU A 166 54.71 4.90 40.33
CA GLU A 166 54.79 3.73 41.26
C GLU A 166 53.39 3.11 41.38
N ASP A 167 53.15 1.80 41.49
CA ASP A 167 53.86 0.54 41.30
C ASP A 167 52.74 -0.52 41.54
N ALA A 168 53.08 -1.81 41.38
CA ALA A 168 52.34 -3.01 41.77
C ALA A 168 51.31 -3.53 40.74
N THR A 169 51.66 -4.55 39.94
CA THR A 169 51.69 -6.00 40.26
C THR A 169 50.32 -6.55 40.68
N ALA A 170 49.85 -7.74 40.30
CA ALA A 170 50.23 -8.73 39.32
C ALA A 170 49.10 -9.77 39.25
N THR A 171 49.13 -10.55 38.18
CA THR A 171 48.80 -12.00 38.13
C THR A 171 47.37 -12.53 38.17
N ARG A 172 47.07 -13.25 37.07
CA ARG A 172 46.56 -14.64 36.96
C ARG A 172 45.22 -14.98 37.64
N SER A 173 44.19 -15.36 36.89
CA SER A 173 44.00 -16.63 36.13
C SER A 173 43.28 -17.71 36.93
N ARG A 174 42.36 -18.36 36.20
CA ARG A 174 41.72 -19.68 36.37
C ARG A 174 40.31 -19.65 36.98
N LYS A 175 39.27 -20.14 36.29
CA LYS A 175 38.94 -21.48 35.74
C LYS A 175 38.19 -22.32 36.79
N GLY A 176 36.94 -22.68 36.48
CA GLY A 176 36.37 -23.97 36.85
C GLY A 176 35.16 -23.98 37.80
N GLY A 177 34.23 -24.90 37.50
CA GLY A 177 33.10 -25.35 38.34
C GLY A 177 31.76 -24.85 37.82
N LYS A 178 30.92 -25.57 37.07
CA LYS A 178 30.44 -26.97 37.10
C LYS A 178 29.47 -27.30 38.27
N LEU A 179 28.20 -27.48 37.86
CA LEU A 179 27.16 -28.40 38.33
C LEU A 179 26.33 -28.14 39.61
N ALA A 180 25.06 -28.47 39.39
CA ALA A 180 24.08 -29.15 40.25
C ALA A 180 23.10 -28.30 41.06
N GLY A 181 21.83 -28.67 40.88
CA GLY A 181 20.61 -28.14 41.47
C GLY A 181 19.44 -28.64 40.64
#